data_AF-A0A7X7MXQ0-F1
#
_entry.id   AF-A0A7X7MXQ0-F1
#
_cell.length_a   1.000
_cell.length_b   1.000
_cell.length_c   1.000
_cell.angle_alpha   90.00
_cell.angle_beta   90.00
_cell.angle_gamma   90.00
#
_symmetry.space_group_name_H-M   'P 1'
#
loop_
_entity.id
_entity.type
_entity.pdbx_description
1 polymer ?
#
loop_
_entity_poly.entity_id
_entity_poly.type
_entity_poly.pdbx_seq_one_letter_code
_entity_poly.pdbx_strand_id
1 'polypeptide(L)'
;FHAVNAFLSDENDANTVNNSVFNDWLRLFLNLVNNSRIEEADDYQKAVQSIDRIKAHKNGLLLFLASGTLKDLSGFSKEQFTEECQKARIMCKSAAHKKVIIDAENALPYFSGQIRSIIHYSDFENTNNFSEFDRYLNSEKVLFDNKKPIHGKLLRRTLCAIDDYRLPVGSYKTLCIDDPNESSRTPSLKRLFSNHGSAVKELLDNINASKPIEAQLKAIISGKTLDENDWRYCFVNYTDVLFPLMSTSHLRMFENGNEELIIPNKQSNGENYSVYLYTLQHLLRKKSIISEYYTELGAYGDRYLIVKGYKVRYKKNKFYIESDSVKWKSSSKNVLSDALTKIMSM
;
A
#
# COMPACT_ATOMS: atom_id res chain seq x y z
N PHE A 1 -24.90 -7.01 12.00
CA PHE A 1 -26.17 -7.24 12.74
C PHE A 1 -27.31 -6.39 12.18
N HIS A 2 -27.24 -5.05 12.24
CA HIS A 2 -28.32 -4.17 11.74
C HIS A 2 -28.80 -4.50 10.32
N ALA A 3 -27.88 -4.68 9.36
CA ALA A 3 -28.22 -5.04 7.98
C ALA A 3 -29.05 -6.33 7.86
N VAL A 4 -28.80 -7.33 8.71
CA VAL A 4 -29.57 -8.60 8.73
C VAL A 4 -31.00 -8.33 9.22
N ASN A 5 -31.13 -7.62 10.34
CA ASN A 5 -32.44 -7.28 10.90
C ASN A 5 -33.26 -6.39 9.96
N ALA A 6 -32.62 -5.40 9.33
CA ALA A 6 -33.26 -4.52 8.36
C ALA A 6 -33.87 -5.33 7.20
N PHE A 7 -33.15 -6.34 6.70
CA PHE A 7 -33.68 -7.20 5.64
C PHE A 7 -34.88 -8.04 6.09
N LEU A 8 -34.72 -8.72 7.24
CA LEU A 8 -35.69 -9.69 7.76
C LEU A 8 -36.91 -9.05 8.43
N SER A 9 -36.87 -7.77 8.78
CA SER A 9 -37.96 -7.10 9.50
C SER A 9 -39.31 -7.07 8.78
N ASP A 10 -39.34 -7.27 7.46
CA ASP A 10 -40.58 -7.40 6.68
C ASP A 10 -40.85 -8.84 6.22
N GLU A 11 -40.00 -9.80 6.61
CA GLU A 11 -40.12 -11.21 6.24
C GLU A 11 -40.89 -11.96 7.36
N ASN A 12 -42.18 -12.20 7.12
CA ASN A 12 -43.04 -12.85 8.10
C ASN A 12 -42.91 -14.39 8.13
N ASP A 13 -42.27 -14.99 7.12
CA ASP A 13 -41.99 -16.43 7.04
C ASP A 13 -40.55 -16.65 6.54
N ALA A 14 -39.76 -17.41 7.31
CA ALA A 14 -38.39 -17.75 6.95
C ALA A 14 -38.31 -18.59 5.67
N ASN A 15 -39.34 -19.39 5.35
CA ASN A 15 -39.37 -20.24 4.16
C ASN A 15 -39.60 -19.45 2.87
N THR A 16 -40.08 -18.19 2.96
CA THR A 16 -40.34 -17.35 1.79
C THR A 16 -39.19 -16.41 1.45
N VAL A 17 -38.14 -16.37 2.27
CA VAL A 17 -36.98 -15.50 2.04
C VAL A 17 -36.27 -15.89 0.75
N ASN A 18 -36.17 -14.94 -0.17
CA ASN A 18 -35.40 -15.13 -1.40
C ASN A 18 -33.89 -15.11 -1.09
N ASN A 19 -33.29 -16.29 -1.00
CA ASN A 19 -31.86 -16.47 -0.70
C ASN A 19 -30.93 -15.72 -1.67
N SER A 20 -31.29 -15.60 -2.95
CA SER A 20 -30.46 -14.86 -3.92
C SER A 20 -30.41 -13.36 -3.58
N VAL A 21 -31.58 -12.77 -3.29
CA VAL A 21 -31.72 -11.37 -2.91
C VAL A 21 -31.04 -11.10 -1.57
N PHE A 22 -31.20 -12.01 -0.61
CA PHE A 22 -30.56 -11.92 0.69
C PHE A 22 -29.03 -12.00 0.59
N ASN A 23 -28.49 -12.89 -0.25
CA ASN A 23 -27.06 -13.01 -0.46
C ASN A 23 -26.47 -11.76 -1.11
N ASP A 24 -27.14 -11.15 -2.09
CA ASP A 24 -26.71 -9.88 -2.69
C ASP A 24 -26.69 -8.74 -1.65
N TRP A 25 -27.70 -8.70 -0.78
CA TRP A 25 -27.77 -7.75 0.34
C TRP A 25 -26.61 -7.94 1.33
N LEU A 26 -26.37 -9.17 1.76
CA LEU A 26 -25.27 -9.47 2.69
C LEU A 26 -23.91 -9.17 2.08
N ARG A 27 -23.66 -9.57 0.83
CA ARG A 27 -22.41 -9.29 0.12
C ARG A 27 -22.11 -7.80 0.11
N LEU A 28 -23.10 -6.98 -0.28
CA LEU A 28 -22.97 -5.52 -0.30
C LEU A 28 -22.56 -4.98 1.08
N PHE A 29 -23.32 -5.30 2.13
CA PHE A 29 -23.08 -4.69 3.44
C PHE A 29 -21.85 -5.25 4.15
N LEU A 30 -21.47 -6.51 3.91
CA LEU A 30 -20.19 -7.03 4.38
C LEU A 30 -19.02 -6.28 3.75
N ASN A 31 -19.06 -6.07 2.42
CA ASN A 31 -18.02 -5.29 1.74
C ASN A 31 -18.00 -3.84 2.20
N LEU A 32 -19.16 -3.19 2.36
CA LEU A 32 -19.25 -1.82 2.86
C LEU A 32 -18.69 -1.70 4.28
N VAL A 33 -19.10 -2.57 5.20
CA VAL A 33 -18.64 -2.53 6.61
C VAL A 33 -17.14 -2.82 6.70
N ASN A 34 -16.65 -3.87 6.05
CA ASN A 34 -15.25 -4.28 6.17
C ASN A 34 -14.26 -3.28 5.55
N ASN A 35 -14.72 -2.41 4.65
CA ASN A 35 -13.90 -1.43 3.95
C ASN A 35 -14.29 0.02 4.28
N SER A 36 -15.07 0.23 5.34
CA SER A 36 -15.42 1.55 5.85
C SER A 36 -14.90 1.72 7.28
N ARG A 37 -14.49 2.94 7.60
CA ARG A 37 -14.12 3.30 8.96
C ARG A 37 -15.40 3.67 9.72
N ILE A 38 -15.86 2.76 10.57
CA ILE A 38 -17.03 2.95 11.44
C ILE A 38 -16.53 2.78 12.87
N GLU A 39 -15.93 3.84 13.41
CA GLU A 39 -15.27 3.81 14.73
C GLU A 39 -16.03 4.61 15.78
N GLU A 40 -16.73 5.67 15.37
CA GLU A 40 -17.42 6.59 16.28
C GLU A 40 -18.94 6.39 16.25
N ALA A 41 -19.64 6.74 17.33
CA ALA A 41 -21.10 6.60 17.44
C ALA A 41 -21.86 7.27 16.28
N ASP A 42 -21.39 8.45 15.85
CA ASP A 42 -21.96 9.19 14.71
C ASP A 42 -21.83 8.42 13.39
N ASP A 43 -20.72 7.71 13.18
CA ASP A 43 -20.50 6.89 11.98
C ASP A 43 -21.46 5.71 11.97
N TYR A 44 -21.63 5.05 13.13
CA TYR A 44 -22.60 3.97 13.29
C TYR A 44 -24.03 4.44 13.02
N GLN A 45 -24.45 5.59 13.56
CA GLN A 45 -25.78 6.15 13.34
C GLN A 45 -26.02 6.44 11.85
N LYS A 46 -25.05 7.07 11.18
CA LYS A 46 -25.14 7.34 9.74
C LYS A 46 -25.24 6.05 8.92
N ALA A 47 -24.44 5.03 9.26
CA ALA A 47 -24.47 3.73 8.58
C ALA A 47 -25.83 3.03 8.75
N VAL A 48 -26.41 3.06 9.95
CA VAL A 48 -27.76 2.52 10.24
C VAL A 48 -28.82 3.22 9.41
N GLN A 49 -28.86 4.55 9.42
CA GLN A 49 -29.81 5.34 8.63
C GLN A 49 -29.69 5.06 7.12
N SER A 50 -28.46 4.91 6.64
CA SER A 50 -28.16 4.54 5.26
C SER A 50 -28.68 3.15 4.88
N ILE A 51 -28.51 2.15 5.76
CA ILE A 51 -29.06 0.80 5.57
C ILE A 51 -30.58 0.86 5.46
N ASP A 52 -31.24 1.59 6.37
CA ASP A 52 -32.70 1.70 6.39
C ASP A 52 -33.24 2.39 5.14
N ARG A 53 -32.52 3.38 4.61
CA ARG A 53 -32.86 4.03 3.35
C ARG A 53 -32.80 3.07 2.17
N ILE A 54 -31.80 2.19 2.12
CA ILE A 54 -31.63 1.21 1.03
C ILE A 54 -32.64 0.06 1.14
N LYS A 55 -33.14 -0.24 2.35
CA LYS A 55 -34.10 -1.33 2.62
C LYS A 55 -35.29 -1.31 1.66
N ALA A 56 -35.82 -0.14 1.32
CA ALA A 56 -36.95 0.01 0.39
C ALA A 56 -36.68 -0.58 -1.02
N HIS A 57 -35.41 -0.74 -1.39
CA HIS A 57 -34.97 -1.27 -2.68
C HIS A 57 -34.41 -2.71 -2.58
N LYS A 58 -34.59 -3.43 -1.46
CA LYS A 58 -33.97 -4.75 -1.23
C LYS A 58 -34.19 -5.76 -2.37
N ASN A 59 -35.41 -5.83 -2.91
CA ASN A 59 -35.78 -6.78 -3.98
C ASN A 59 -35.19 -6.44 -5.36
N GLY A 60 -34.65 -5.23 -5.54
CA GLY A 60 -34.04 -4.75 -6.77
C GLY A 60 -32.69 -4.08 -6.54
N LEU A 61 -31.97 -4.49 -5.48
CA LEU A 61 -30.80 -3.80 -4.94
C LEU A 61 -29.73 -3.55 -6.01
N LEU A 62 -29.35 -4.58 -6.77
CA LEU A 62 -28.32 -4.46 -7.80
C LEU A 62 -28.73 -3.47 -8.90
N LEU A 63 -29.99 -3.52 -9.37
CA LEU A 63 -30.50 -2.59 -10.38
C LEU A 63 -30.52 -1.15 -9.84
N PHE A 64 -30.93 -0.98 -8.58
CA PHE A 64 -30.95 0.32 -7.92
C PHE A 64 -29.54 0.92 -7.81
N LEU A 65 -28.54 0.15 -7.37
CA LEU A 65 -27.15 0.59 -7.32
C LEU A 65 -26.58 0.87 -8.71
N ALA A 66 -26.93 0.03 -9.70
CA ALA A 66 -26.49 0.16 -11.08
C ALA A 66 -27.00 1.45 -11.74
N SER A 67 -28.20 1.93 -11.36
CA SER A 67 -28.81 3.15 -11.91
C SER A 67 -27.99 4.42 -11.65
N GLY A 68 -27.13 4.43 -10.63
CA GLY A 68 -26.35 5.60 -10.25
C GLY A 68 -27.17 6.76 -9.68
N THR A 69 -28.44 6.51 -9.32
CA THR A 69 -29.34 7.49 -8.68
C THR A 69 -28.81 7.92 -7.31
N LEU A 70 -28.23 6.97 -6.56
CA LEU A 70 -27.58 7.22 -5.28
C LEU A 70 -26.09 7.48 -5.51
N LYS A 71 -25.60 8.66 -5.11
CA LYS A 71 -24.20 9.08 -5.33
C LYS A 71 -23.27 8.77 -4.15
N ASP A 72 -23.83 8.69 -2.95
CA ASP A 72 -23.13 8.39 -1.73
C ASP A 72 -24.01 7.62 -0.75
N LEU A 73 -23.37 7.02 0.24
CA LEU A 73 -24.05 6.34 1.32
C LEU A 73 -23.38 6.74 2.64
N SER A 74 -24.03 7.65 3.38
CA SER A 74 -23.51 8.23 4.62
C SER A 74 -23.12 7.13 5.62
N GLY A 75 -21.99 7.31 6.31
CA GLY A 75 -21.45 6.31 7.23
C GLY A 75 -20.62 5.20 6.58
N PHE A 76 -20.50 5.17 5.25
CA PHE A 76 -19.62 4.24 4.53
C PHE A 76 -18.58 4.99 3.67
N SER A 77 -17.47 4.33 3.34
CA SER A 77 -16.45 4.85 2.43
C SER A 77 -17.08 5.13 1.06
N LYS A 78 -16.85 6.34 0.55
CA LYS A 78 -17.27 6.74 -0.79
C LYS A 78 -16.61 5.87 -1.86
N GLU A 79 -15.33 5.58 -1.68
CA GLU A 79 -14.55 4.72 -2.56
C GLU A 79 -15.13 3.32 -2.58
N GLN A 80 -15.47 2.73 -1.42
CA GLN A 80 -16.11 1.42 -1.36
C GLN A 80 -17.49 1.42 -2.01
N PHE A 81 -18.33 2.41 -1.69
CA PHE A 81 -19.66 2.51 -2.28
C PHE A 81 -19.60 2.66 -3.81
N THR A 82 -18.67 3.46 -4.33
CA THR A 82 -18.45 3.63 -5.78
C THR A 82 -18.09 2.31 -6.46
N GLU A 83 -17.21 1.52 -5.83
CA GLU A 83 -16.86 0.18 -6.31
C GLU A 83 -18.08 -0.75 -6.29
N GLU A 84 -18.88 -0.76 -5.23
CA GLU A 84 -20.07 -1.62 -5.17
C GLU A 84 -21.13 -1.23 -6.22
N CYS A 85 -21.29 0.06 -6.53
CA CYS A 85 -22.11 0.50 -7.66
C CYS A 85 -21.54 0.04 -9.01
N GLN A 86 -20.22 0.08 -9.19
CA GLN A 86 -19.57 -0.42 -10.41
C GLN A 86 -19.76 -1.93 -10.58
N LYS A 87 -19.56 -2.70 -9.52
CA LYS A 87 -19.84 -4.14 -9.51
C LYS A 87 -21.29 -4.42 -9.83
N ALA A 88 -22.23 -3.68 -9.24
CA ALA A 88 -23.65 -3.85 -9.53
C ALA A 88 -23.96 -3.66 -11.02
N ARG A 89 -23.40 -2.62 -11.67
CA ARG A 89 -23.54 -2.41 -13.12
C ARG A 89 -23.00 -3.60 -13.93
N ILE A 90 -21.84 -4.14 -13.55
CA ILE A 90 -21.25 -5.31 -14.20
C ILE A 90 -22.13 -6.56 -13.98
N MET A 91 -22.52 -6.85 -12.73
CA MET A 91 -23.31 -8.02 -12.35
C MET A 91 -24.69 -8.04 -13.01
N CYS A 92 -25.28 -6.87 -13.30
CA CYS A 92 -26.55 -6.75 -14.01
C CYS A 92 -26.48 -7.09 -15.51
N LYS A 93 -25.28 -7.21 -16.12
CA LYS A 93 -25.14 -7.52 -17.55
C LYS A 93 -25.52 -8.95 -17.90
N SER A 94 -25.07 -9.93 -17.13
CA SER A 94 -25.44 -11.35 -17.29
C SER A 94 -25.03 -12.19 -16.08
N ALA A 95 -25.55 -13.42 -16.00
CA ALA A 95 -25.15 -14.37 -14.96
C ALA A 95 -23.64 -14.66 -14.95
N ALA A 96 -22.98 -14.66 -16.12
CA ALA A 96 -21.53 -14.84 -16.20
C ALA A 96 -20.76 -13.67 -15.58
N HIS A 97 -21.21 -12.43 -15.80
CA HIS A 97 -20.62 -11.25 -15.16
C HIS A 97 -20.87 -11.25 -13.65
N LYS A 98 -22.06 -11.68 -13.21
CA LYS A 98 -22.32 -11.85 -11.78
C LYS A 98 -21.37 -12.86 -11.15
N LYS A 99 -21.19 -14.01 -11.79
CA LYS A 99 -20.31 -15.09 -11.33
C LYS A 99 -18.85 -14.64 -11.23
N VAL A 100 -18.31 -13.96 -12.26
CA VAL A 100 -16.90 -13.55 -12.25
C VAL A 100 -16.56 -12.58 -11.13
N ILE A 101 -17.48 -11.65 -10.81
CA ILE A 101 -17.31 -10.72 -9.69
C ILE A 101 -17.28 -11.47 -8.35
N ILE A 102 -18.24 -12.37 -8.12
CA ILE A 102 -18.32 -13.15 -6.88
C ILE A 102 -17.09 -14.06 -6.73
N ASP A 103 -16.68 -14.73 -7.80
CA ASP A 103 -15.51 -15.61 -7.78
C ASP A 103 -14.22 -14.82 -7.50
N ALA A 104 -14.06 -13.62 -8.07
CA ALA A 104 -12.92 -12.77 -7.82
C ALA A 104 -12.84 -12.29 -6.36
N GLU A 105 -13.96 -11.85 -5.78
CA GLU A 105 -14.05 -11.46 -4.37
C GLU A 105 -13.66 -12.61 -3.44
N ASN A 106 -14.13 -13.83 -3.74
CA ASN A 106 -13.81 -15.03 -2.96
C ASN A 106 -12.36 -15.49 -3.14
N ALA A 107 -11.78 -15.31 -4.33
CA ALA A 107 -10.42 -15.72 -4.64
C ALA A 107 -9.35 -14.81 -4.02
N LEU A 108 -9.74 -13.62 -3.54
CA LEU A 108 -8.85 -12.62 -2.93
C LEU A 108 -9.31 -12.19 -1.52
N PRO A 109 -9.31 -13.09 -0.51
CA PRO A 109 -9.77 -12.75 0.84
C PRO A 109 -9.00 -11.58 1.49
N TYR A 110 -7.71 -11.43 1.15
CA TYR A 110 -6.86 -10.32 1.60
C TYR A 110 -7.49 -8.95 1.35
N PHE A 111 -8.23 -8.81 0.24
CA PHE A 111 -8.82 -7.56 -0.19
C PHE A 111 -10.23 -7.32 0.36
N SER A 112 -10.78 -8.27 1.13
CA SER A 112 -12.10 -8.13 1.78
C SER A 112 -13.20 -7.68 0.80
N GLY A 113 -13.22 -8.29 -0.38
CA GLY A 113 -14.16 -7.98 -1.45
C GLY A 113 -13.72 -6.82 -2.36
N GLN A 114 -12.61 -6.12 -2.12
CA GLN A 114 -12.10 -5.12 -3.06
C GLN A 114 -11.44 -5.79 -4.27
N ILE A 115 -11.92 -5.48 -5.47
CA ILE A 115 -11.41 -5.94 -6.76
C ILE A 115 -11.36 -4.80 -7.79
N ARG A 116 -11.51 -3.56 -7.35
CA ARG A 116 -11.50 -2.35 -8.20
C ARG A 116 -10.24 -2.23 -9.07
N SER A 117 -9.08 -2.68 -8.61
CA SER A 117 -7.83 -2.67 -9.39
C SER A 117 -7.95 -3.57 -10.61
N ILE A 118 -8.45 -4.78 -10.41
CA ILE A 118 -8.70 -5.76 -11.46
C ILE A 118 -9.69 -5.19 -12.47
N ILE A 119 -10.83 -4.66 -12.01
CA ILE A 119 -11.84 -4.05 -12.90
C ILE A 119 -11.23 -2.88 -13.69
N HIS A 120 -10.46 -2.02 -13.03
CA HIS A 120 -9.86 -0.83 -13.64
C HIS A 120 -8.83 -1.21 -14.72
N TYR A 121 -7.85 -2.06 -14.39
CA TYR A 121 -6.76 -2.37 -15.31
C TYR A 121 -7.18 -3.24 -16.51
N SER A 122 -8.21 -4.07 -16.33
CA SER A 122 -8.80 -4.86 -17.42
C SER A 122 -9.83 -4.07 -18.24
N ASP A 123 -10.20 -2.87 -17.80
CA ASP A 123 -11.31 -2.08 -18.36
C ASP A 123 -12.60 -2.93 -18.52
N PHE A 124 -12.85 -3.82 -17.56
CA PHE A 124 -13.85 -4.89 -17.71
C PHE A 124 -15.28 -4.36 -17.84
N GLU A 125 -15.58 -3.24 -17.17
CA GLU A 125 -16.88 -2.59 -17.28
C GLU A 125 -17.20 -2.12 -18.71
N ASN A 126 -16.20 -1.73 -19.49
CA ASN A 126 -16.43 -1.24 -20.86
C ASN A 126 -16.21 -2.34 -21.90
N THR A 127 -15.21 -3.19 -21.71
CA THR A 127 -14.76 -4.14 -22.73
C THR A 127 -15.41 -5.52 -22.61
N ASN A 128 -15.91 -5.90 -21.43
CA ASN A 128 -16.28 -7.28 -21.08
C ASN A 128 -15.15 -8.29 -21.37
N ASN A 129 -13.88 -7.87 -21.29
CA ASN A 129 -12.75 -8.74 -21.56
C ASN A 129 -12.44 -9.65 -20.37
N PHE A 130 -13.09 -10.82 -20.33
CA PHE A 130 -12.90 -11.83 -19.28
C PHE A 130 -11.45 -12.31 -19.19
N SER A 131 -10.75 -12.43 -20.32
CA SER A 131 -9.36 -12.90 -20.33
C SER A 131 -8.42 -11.92 -19.62
N GLU A 132 -8.58 -10.62 -19.86
CA GLU A 132 -7.78 -9.60 -19.17
C GLU A 132 -8.16 -9.50 -17.69
N PHE A 133 -9.44 -9.61 -17.36
CA PHE A 133 -9.89 -9.67 -15.97
C PHE A 133 -9.24 -10.84 -15.21
N ASP A 134 -9.27 -12.05 -15.80
CA ASP A 134 -8.65 -13.24 -15.23
C ASP A 134 -7.13 -13.12 -15.15
N ARG A 135 -6.48 -12.44 -16.10
CA ARG A 135 -5.03 -12.18 -16.07
C ARG A 135 -4.65 -11.37 -14.84
N TYR A 136 -5.33 -10.25 -14.58
CA TYR A 136 -5.04 -9.41 -13.41
C TYR A 136 -5.43 -10.12 -12.10
N LEU A 137 -6.57 -10.82 -12.05
CA LEU A 137 -6.97 -11.62 -10.89
C LEU A 137 -5.90 -12.65 -10.53
N ASN A 138 -5.42 -13.42 -11.51
CA ASN A 138 -4.39 -14.44 -11.26
C ASN A 138 -3.05 -13.82 -10.88
N SER A 139 -2.72 -12.63 -11.40
CA SER A 139 -1.50 -11.90 -11.05
C SER A 139 -1.52 -11.41 -9.59
N GLU A 140 -2.66 -10.91 -9.10
CA GLU A 140 -2.80 -10.54 -7.68
C GLU A 140 -2.83 -11.79 -6.77
N LYS A 141 -3.50 -12.87 -7.18
CA LYS A 141 -3.58 -14.12 -6.39
C LYS A 141 -2.23 -14.74 -6.05
N VAL A 142 -1.23 -14.60 -6.92
CA VAL A 142 0.12 -15.13 -6.64
C VAL A 142 0.96 -14.22 -5.75
N LEU A 143 0.48 -13.03 -5.41
CA LEU A 143 1.17 -12.07 -4.54
C LEU A 143 0.70 -12.13 -3.09
N PHE A 144 -0.54 -12.55 -2.85
CA PHE A 144 -1.19 -12.49 -1.54
C PHE A 144 -1.75 -13.84 -1.10
N ASP A 145 -1.55 -14.16 0.18
CA ASP A 145 -2.34 -15.18 0.87
C ASP A 145 -3.60 -14.53 1.48
N ASN A 146 -4.40 -15.28 2.24
CA ASN A 146 -5.66 -14.78 2.80
C ASN A 146 -5.51 -13.60 3.79
N LYS A 147 -4.31 -13.37 4.34
CA LYS A 147 -4.06 -12.42 5.45
C LYS A 147 -2.87 -11.48 5.23
N LYS A 148 -1.95 -11.78 4.31
CA LYS A 148 -0.73 -11.01 4.08
C LYS A 148 -0.15 -11.26 2.67
N PRO A 149 0.76 -10.40 2.18
CA PRO A 149 1.57 -10.73 1.00
C PRO A 149 2.49 -11.94 1.24
N ILE A 150 2.64 -12.80 0.24
CA ILE A 150 3.46 -14.02 0.31
C ILE A 150 4.95 -13.68 0.50
N HIS A 151 5.45 -12.69 -0.25
CA HIS A 151 6.83 -12.19 -0.13
C HIS A 151 6.87 -10.69 0.20
N GLY A 152 6.20 -10.27 1.28
CA GLY A 152 5.97 -8.85 1.60
C GLY A 152 7.18 -7.92 1.51
N LYS A 153 8.36 -8.33 2.00
CA LYS A 153 9.60 -7.51 1.89
C LYS A 153 10.08 -7.41 0.43
N LEU A 154 10.09 -8.52 -0.30
CA LEU A 154 10.51 -8.55 -1.70
C LEU A 154 9.52 -7.78 -2.59
N LEU A 155 8.22 -7.91 -2.35
CA LEU A 155 7.18 -7.16 -3.06
C LEU A 155 7.38 -5.65 -2.91
N ARG A 156 7.60 -5.16 -1.68
CA ARG A 156 7.92 -3.74 -1.43
C ARG A 156 9.21 -3.30 -2.10
N ARG A 157 10.23 -4.16 -2.10
CA ARG A 157 11.50 -3.91 -2.80
C ARG A 157 11.28 -3.79 -4.32
N THR A 158 10.46 -4.65 -4.91
CA THR A 158 10.10 -4.59 -6.33
C THR A 158 9.32 -3.32 -6.65
N LEU A 159 8.33 -2.95 -5.84
CA LEU A 159 7.58 -1.71 -6.02
C LEU A 159 8.49 -0.48 -5.90
N CYS A 160 9.44 -0.45 -4.95
CA CYS A 160 10.45 0.62 -4.86
C CYS A 160 11.33 0.70 -6.11
N ALA A 161 11.62 -0.43 -6.77
CA ALA A 161 12.42 -0.45 -7.99
C ALA A 161 11.64 0.09 -9.20
N ILE A 162 10.32 -0.03 -9.18
CA ILE A 162 9.42 0.48 -10.22
C ILE A 162 9.24 1.99 -10.08
N ASP A 163 8.74 2.46 -8.92
CA ASP A 163 8.43 3.87 -8.71
C ASP A 163 8.41 4.27 -7.20
N ASP A 164 8.27 5.55 -6.88
CA ASP A 164 7.87 5.99 -5.54
C ASP A 164 6.39 5.65 -5.29
N TYR A 165 6.10 4.40 -4.89
CA TYR A 165 4.75 3.92 -4.62
C TYR A 165 4.18 4.36 -3.26
N ARG A 166 4.95 5.11 -2.44
CA ARG A 166 4.58 5.36 -1.05
C ARG A 166 3.25 6.10 -0.94
N LEU A 167 2.38 5.66 -0.03
CA LEU A 167 1.12 6.35 0.25
C LEU A 167 1.31 7.46 1.29
N PRO A 168 0.64 8.61 1.15
CA PRO A 168 0.69 9.68 2.14
C PRO A 168 -0.04 9.30 3.44
N VAL A 169 0.49 9.73 4.58
CA VAL A 169 -0.08 9.57 5.92
C VAL A 169 0.17 10.85 6.71
N GLY A 170 -0.73 11.83 6.57
CA GLY A 170 -0.49 13.17 7.11
C GLY A 170 0.77 13.77 6.49
N SER A 171 1.74 14.18 7.31
CA SER A 171 3.05 14.67 6.86
C SER A 171 4.04 13.57 6.50
N TYR A 172 3.68 12.30 6.69
CA TYR A 172 4.54 11.15 6.45
C TYR A 172 4.19 10.46 5.13
N LYS A 173 5.07 9.55 4.71
CA LYS A 173 4.83 8.58 3.65
C LYS A 173 4.99 7.16 4.22
N THR A 174 4.31 6.17 3.65
CA THR A 174 4.45 4.77 4.08
C THR A 174 4.77 3.81 2.95
N LEU A 175 5.62 2.82 3.25
CA LEU A 175 5.89 1.65 2.40
C LEU A 175 4.79 0.57 2.51
N CYS A 176 3.65 0.93 3.11
CA CYS A 176 2.44 0.13 3.26
C CYS A 176 2.62 -1.12 4.13
N ILE A 177 1.87 -1.32 5.21
CA ILE A 177 2.00 -2.53 6.07
C ILE A 177 1.37 -3.79 5.43
N ASP A 178 1.61 -4.96 6.04
CA ASP A 178 1.05 -6.23 5.55
C ASP A 178 -0.42 -6.40 5.94
N ASP A 179 -0.83 -5.93 7.12
CA ASP A 179 -2.17 -6.14 7.67
C ASP A 179 -3.27 -5.48 6.81
N PRO A 180 -4.23 -6.24 6.25
CA PRO A 180 -5.31 -5.68 5.45
C PRO A 180 -6.35 -4.93 6.30
N ASN A 181 -6.39 -5.12 7.62
CA ASN A 181 -7.26 -4.40 8.55
C ASN A 181 -6.60 -3.09 9.01
N GLU A 182 -6.15 -2.32 8.03
CA GLU A 182 -5.46 -1.05 8.21
C GLU A 182 -6.36 0.04 8.81
N SER A 183 -5.82 0.79 9.78
CA SER A 183 -6.39 2.09 10.14
C SER A 183 -6.04 3.16 9.09
N SER A 184 -6.72 4.30 9.13
CA SER A 184 -6.37 5.47 8.28
C SER A 184 -4.92 5.94 8.44
N ARG A 185 -4.28 5.63 9.57
CA ARG A 185 -2.90 6.03 9.90
C ARG A 185 -1.85 5.00 9.50
N THR A 186 -2.26 3.84 8.99
CA THR A 186 -1.36 2.74 8.64
C THR A 186 -1.79 2.07 7.34
N PRO A 187 -1.73 2.78 6.19
CA PRO A 187 -2.03 2.18 4.90
C PRO A 187 -1.26 0.86 4.70
N SER A 188 -1.90 -0.10 4.08
CA SER A 188 -1.42 -1.44 3.78
C SER A 188 -1.34 -1.65 2.28
N LEU A 189 -0.75 -2.79 1.89
CA LEU A 189 -0.67 -3.16 0.49
C LEU A 189 -2.06 -3.35 -0.13
N LYS A 190 -3.09 -3.71 0.66
CA LYS A 190 -4.49 -3.74 0.22
C LYS A 190 -4.93 -2.38 -0.33
N ARG A 191 -4.66 -1.29 0.40
CA ARG A 191 -5.02 0.07 -0.06
C ARG A 191 -4.20 0.49 -1.28
N LEU A 192 -2.90 0.19 -1.29
CA LEU A 192 -2.03 0.51 -2.43
C LEU A 192 -2.56 -0.11 -3.72
N PHE A 193 -2.85 -1.41 -3.68
CA PHE A 193 -3.34 -2.15 -4.84
C PHE A 193 -4.74 -1.68 -5.25
N SER A 194 -5.65 -1.53 -4.28
CA SER A 194 -6.99 -1.01 -4.56
C SER A 194 -6.96 0.40 -5.19
N ASN A 195 -5.99 1.24 -4.84
CA ASN A 195 -5.83 2.57 -5.45
C ASN A 195 -5.30 2.56 -6.90
N HIS A 196 -5.02 1.38 -7.48
CA HIS A 196 -4.79 1.18 -8.90
C HIS A 196 -3.75 2.13 -9.54
N GLY A 197 -2.70 2.48 -8.80
CA GLY A 197 -1.61 3.34 -9.27
C GLY A 197 -0.73 2.72 -10.37
N SER A 198 0.05 3.54 -11.07
CA SER A 198 0.95 3.11 -12.16
C SER A 198 1.96 2.05 -11.73
N ALA A 199 2.54 2.18 -10.54
CA ALA A 199 3.53 1.22 -10.02
C ALA A 199 2.95 -0.18 -9.83
N VAL A 200 1.70 -0.28 -9.36
CA VAL A 200 0.98 -1.55 -9.21
C VAL A 200 0.66 -2.11 -10.60
N LYS A 201 0.21 -1.27 -11.54
CA LYS A 201 -0.06 -1.70 -12.91
C LYS A 201 1.18 -2.32 -13.56
N GLU A 202 2.31 -1.61 -13.50
CA GLU A 202 3.57 -2.09 -14.08
C GLU A 202 4.03 -3.41 -13.45
N LEU A 203 3.88 -3.55 -12.12
CA LEU A 203 4.15 -4.81 -11.44
C LEU A 203 3.28 -5.95 -12.00
N LEU A 204 1.95 -5.75 -12.06
CA LEU A 204 1.01 -6.77 -12.51
C LEU A 204 1.17 -7.13 -13.99
N ASP A 205 1.51 -6.16 -14.84
CA ASP A 205 1.80 -6.39 -16.26
C ASP A 205 3.04 -7.27 -16.50
N ASN A 206 3.95 -7.33 -15.53
CA ASN A 206 5.17 -8.14 -15.61
C ASN A 206 5.06 -9.49 -14.86
N ILE A 207 3.88 -9.85 -14.33
CA ILE A 207 3.66 -11.11 -13.63
C ILE A 207 3.01 -12.14 -14.54
N ASN A 208 3.61 -13.32 -14.58
CA ASN A 208 3.01 -14.54 -15.12
C ASN A 208 2.66 -15.49 -13.96
N ALA A 209 1.36 -15.67 -13.70
CA ALA A 209 0.87 -16.48 -12.59
C ALA A 209 1.24 -17.98 -12.67
N SER A 210 1.66 -18.48 -13.83
CA SER A 210 2.12 -19.87 -14.01
C SER A 210 3.60 -20.08 -13.68
N LYS A 211 4.33 -19.03 -13.31
CA LYS A 211 5.76 -19.08 -12.98
C LYS A 211 6.01 -18.73 -11.51
N PRO A 212 7.14 -19.19 -10.92
CA PRO A 212 7.48 -18.85 -9.53
C PRO A 212 7.57 -17.34 -9.32
N ILE A 213 6.77 -16.81 -8.38
CA ILE A 213 6.64 -15.37 -8.17
C ILE A 213 7.94 -14.73 -7.66
N GLU A 214 8.68 -15.41 -6.78
CA GLU A 214 9.94 -14.88 -6.21
C GLU A 214 10.98 -14.58 -7.29
N ALA A 215 11.13 -15.48 -8.28
CA ALA A 215 12.07 -15.31 -9.38
C ALA A 215 11.67 -14.13 -10.28
N GLN A 216 10.38 -13.95 -10.52
CA GLN A 216 9.85 -12.83 -11.32
C GLN A 216 10.07 -11.49 -10.62
N LEU A 217 9.78 -11.39 -9.32
CA LEU A 217 10.01 -10.18 -8.54
C LEU A 217 11.50 -9.78 -8.53
N LYS A 218 12.41 -10.75 -8.42
CA LYS A 218 13.86 -10.53 -8.54
C LYS A 218 14.25 -10.07 -9.95
N ALA A 219 13.68 -10.65 -10.99
CA ALA A 219 13.96 -10.25 -12.37
C ALA A 219 13.53 -8.81 -12.66
N ILE A 220 12.35 -8.40 -12.17
CA ILE A 220 11.88 -7.00 -12.28
C ILE A 220 12.87 -6.05 -11.61
N ILE A 221 13.33 -6.37 -10.40
CA ILE A 221 14.32 -5.55 -9.69
C ILE A 221 15.62 -5.43 -10.50
N SER A 222 16.15 -6.55 -11.02
CA SER A 222 17.39 -6.56 -11.80
C SER A 222 17.28 -5.81 -13.13
N GLY A 223 16.08 -5.67 -13.70
CA GLY A 223 15.82 -4.92 -14.92
C GLY A 223 15.73 -3.40 -14.71
N LYS A 224 15.77 -2.92 -13.46
CA LYS A 224 15.66 -1.49 -13.12
C LYS A 224 17.00 -0.90 -12.75
N THR A 225 17.25 0.33 -13.19
CA THR A 225 18.43 1.12 -12.81
C THR A 225 17.98 2.31 -11.98
N LEU A 226 18.62 2.49 -10.81
CA LEU A 226 18.37 3.60 -9.90
C LEU A 226 19.69 4.32 -9.64
N ASP A 227 19.66 5.65 -9.69
CA ASP A 227 20.82 6.46 -9.32
C ASP A 227 21.01 6.43 -7.80
N GLU A 228 22.26 6.46 -7.31
CA GLU A 228 22.51 6.44 -5.86
C GLU A 228 21.92 7.66 -5.13
N ASN A 229 21.73 8.80 -5.80
CA ASN A 229 21.10 9.99 -5.23
C ASN A 229 19.57 9.87 -5.12
N ASP A 230 18.98 8.76 -5.57
CA ASP A 230 17.60 8.39 -5.32
C ASP A 230 17.49 7.51 -4.07
N TRP A 231 16.67 7.90 -3.10
CA TRP A 231 16.50 7.15 -1.85
C TRP A 231 16.06 5.70 -2.10
N ARG A 232 15.35 5.44 -3.21
CA ARG A 232 14.91 4.11 -3.62
C ARG A 232 16.09 3.19 -3.85
N TYR A 233 17.22 3.71 -4.35
CA TYR A 233 18.46 2.93 -4.49
C TYR A 233 18.85 2.27 -3.16
N CYS A 234 18.75 3.01 -2.06
CA CYS A 234 19.12 2.51 -0.74
C CYS A 234 18.19 1.36 -0.30
N PHE A 235 16.87 1.51 -0.48
CA PHE A 235 15.90 0.46 -0.13
C PHE A 235 15.95 -0.75 -1.06
N VAL A 236 16.27 -0.56 -2.34
CA VAL A 236 16.41 -1.64 -3.31
C VAL A 236 17.70 -2.43 -3.09
N ASN A 237 18.81 -1.79 -2.73
CA ASN A 237 20.10 -2.47 -2.60
C ASN A 237 20.44 -2.91 -1.17
N TYR A 238 19.83 -2.27 -0.16
CA TYR A 238 20.10 -2.53 1.26
C TYR A 238 18.82 -2.77 2.07
N THR A 239 17.85 -3.47 1.46
CA THR A 239 16.56 -3.80 2.06
C THR A 239 16.70 -4.42 3.46
N ASP A 240 17.62 -5.37 3.62
CA ASP A 240 17.83 -6.07 4.90
C ASP A 240 18.54 -5.23 5.96
N VAL A 241 19.05 -4.07 5.58
CA VAL A 241 19.67 -3.11 6.50
C VAL A 241 18.63 -2.09 6.98
N LEU A 242 17.80 -1.58 6.06
CA LEU A 242 16.91 -0.46 6.34
C LEU A 242 15.55 -0.87 6.90
N PHE A 243 14.96 -1.97 6.43
CA PHE A 243 13.66 -2.43 6.94
C PHE A 243 13.65 -2.75 8.44
N PRO A 244 14.71 -3.37 9.03
CA PRO A 244 14.74 -3.62 10.47
C PRO A 244 14.71 -2.36 11.35
N LEU A 245 14.97 -1.18 10.80
CA LEU A 245 14.86 0.10 11.53
C LEU A 245 13.41 0.59 11.68
N MET A 246 12.48 -0.04 10.96
CA MET A 246 11.07 0.33 10.97
C MET A 246 10.25 -0.60 11.88
N SER A 247 9.18 -0.07 12.48
CA SER A 247 8.17 -0.91 13.11
C SER A 247 7.35 -1.65 12.05
N THR A 248 7.11 -2.94 12.25
CA THR A 248 6.23 -3.76 11.39
C THR A 248 4.79 -3.22 11.35
N SER A 249 4.38 -2.50 12.39
CA SER A 249 3.07 -1.85 12.48
C SER A 249 3.00 -0.49 11.75
N HIS A 250 4.15 0.13 11.45
CA HIS A 250 4.24 1.45 10.84
C HIS A 250 5.53 1.54 10.01
N LEU A 251 5.46 1.24 8.71
CA LEU A 251 6.58 1.39 7.78
C LEU A 251 6.66 2.84 7.27
N ARG A 252 7.02 3.77 8.15
CA ARG A 252 6.91 5.23 7.90
C ARG A 252 8.23 5.87 7.52
N MET A 253 8.12 6.85 6.64
CA MET A 253 9.18 7.71 6.18
C MET A 253 8.77 9.17 6.23
N PHE A 254 9.75 10.05 6.30
CA PHE A 254 9.56 11.49 6.31
C PHE A 254 10.68 12.17 5.52
N GLU A 255 10.31 13.12 4.65
CA GLU A 255 11.26 13.99 3.96
C GLU A 255 11.25 15.33 4.70
N ASN A 256 12.42 15.78 5.18
CA ASN A 256 12.55 16.96 6.05
C ASN A 256 13.11 18.20 5.34
N GLY A 257 13.12 18.23 4.01
CA GLY A 257 13.75 19.24 3.16
C GLY A 257 15.26 19.03 2.93
N ASN A 258 15.92 18.14 3.69
CA ASN A 258 17.35 17.85 3.55
C ASN A 258 17.61 16.40 3.15
N GLU A 259 16.83 15.46 3.68
CA GLU A 259 17.04 14.03 3.52
C GLU A 259 15.76 13.22 3.75
N GLU A 260 15.79 11.98 3.28
CA GLU A 260 14.78 10.96 3.56
C GLU A 260 15.10 10.25 4.88
N LEU A 261 14.12 10.24 5.79
CA LEU A 261 14.21 9.65 7.11
C LEU A 261 13.35 8.41 7.24
N ILE A 262 13.87 7.43 7.96
CA ILE A 262 13.13 6.31 8.52
C ILE A 262 12.61 6.74 9.88
N ILE A 263 11.30 6.55 10.09
CA ILE A 263 10.62 6.86 11.34
C ILE A 263 10.28 5.53 12.02
N PRO A 264 11.06 5.10 13.04
CA PRO A 264 10.85 3.80 13.70
C PRO A 264 9.52 3.73 14.44
N ASN A 265 9.09 4.88 14.98
CA ASN A 265 7.92 5.02 15.83
C ASN A 265 6.71 5.60 15.06
N LYS A 266 5.57 5.74 15.75
CA LYS A 266 4.38 6.40 15.19
C LYS A 266 4.57 7.89 14.89
N GLN A 267 5.59 8.54 15.43
CA GLN A 267 5.82 9.98 15.27
C GLN A 267 7.31 10.25 15.17
N SER A 268 7.67 11.38 14.55
CA SER A 268 9.07 11.78 14.36
C SER A 268 9.70 12.50 15.54
N ASN A 269 9.03 12.62 16.69
CA ASN A 269 9.57 13.30 17.87
C ASN A 269 10.75 12.54 18.54
N GLY A 270 10.89 11.25 18.24
CA GLY A 270 11.96 10.41 18.77
C GLY A 270 13.21 10.39 17.89
N GLU A 271 14.05 9.38 18.09
CA GLU A 271 15.17 9.08 17.21
C GLU A 271 14.67 8.65 15.83
N ASN A 272 15.24 9.27 14.80
CA ASN A 272 14.98 8.94 13.40
C ASN A 272 16.30 8.63 12.69
N TYR A 273 16.24 7.85 11.63
CA TYR A 273 17.44 7.42 10.89
C TYR A 273 17.43 7.95 9.47
N SER A 274 18.44 8.72 9.11
CA SER A 274 18.77 9.06 7.73
C SER A 274 18.99 7.79 6.91
N VAL A 275 18.24 7.65 5.82
CA VAL A 275 18.39 6.55 4.86
C VAL A 275 19.84 6.46 4.37
N TYR A 276 20.42 7.60 4.00
CA TYR A 276 21.75 7.68 3.41
C TYR A 276 22.89 7.46 4.41
N LEU A 277 22.84 8.10 5.57
CA LEU A 277 23.90 7.92 6.57
C LEU A 277 23.92 6.48 7.09
N TYR A 278 22.76 5.86 7.28
CA TYR A 278 22.70 4.48 7.76
C TYR A 278 23.18 3.47 6.71
N THR A 279 22.83 3.69 5.43
CA THR A 279 23.39 2.93 4.31
C THR A 279 24.91 3.09 4.22
N LEU A 280 25.43 4.32 4.32
CA LEU A 280 26.88 4.56 4.31
C LEU A 280 27.57 3.87 5.50
N GLN A 281 27.00 3.92 6.70
CA GLN A 281 27.53 3.23 7.88
C GLN A 281 27.64 1.72 7.63
N HIS A 282 26.62 1.10 7.02
CA HIS A 282 26.67 -0.31 6.65
C HIS A 282 27.81 -0.61 5.65
N LEU A 283 28.03 0.25 4.65
CA LEU A 283 29.11 0.11 3.68
C LEU A 283 30.49 0.26 4.33
N LEU A 284 30.66 1.20 5.26
CA LEU A 284 31.89 1.37 6.03
C LEU A 284 32.19 0.13 6.88
N ARG A 285 31.19 -0.43 7.56
CA ARG A 285 31.32 -1.69 8.33
C ARG A 285 31.77 -2.85 7.44
N LYS A 286 31.26 -2.97 6.21
CA LYS A 286 31.71 -3.98 5.23
C LYS A 286 33.17 -3.81 4.80
N LYS A 287 33.75 -2.62 4.99
CA LYS A 287 35.17 -2.32 4.76
C LYS A 287 35.98 -2.31 6.06
N SER A 288 35.42 -2.81 7.15
CA SER A 288 36.04 -2.81 8.49
C SER A 288 36.39 -1.41 9.00
N ILE A 289 35.69 -0.37 8.53
CA ILE A 289 35.86 1.00 9.00
C ILE A 289 34.84 1.27 10.12
N ILE A 290 35.35 1.57 11.31
CA ILE A 290 34.52 1.90 12.48
C ILE A 290 33.90 3.28 12.28
N SER A 291 32.60 3.38 12.59
CA SER A 291 31.85 4.62 12.51
C SER A 291 30.72 4.65 13.54
N GLU A 292 30.55 5.79 14.21
CA GLU A 292 29.50 6.02 15.19
C GLU A 292 28.37 6.83 14.57
N TYR A 293 27.12 6.45 14.84
CA TYR A 293 25.93 7.16 14.33
C TYR A 293 25.41 8.09 15.41
N TYR A 294 25.35 9.38 15.11
CA TYR A 294 24.74 10.38 15.98
C TYR A 294 23.40 10.84 15.41
N THR A 295 22.38 10.91 16.26
CA THR A 295 21.06 11.44 15.92
C THR A 295 20.52 12.26 17.08
N GLU A 296 20.14 13.50 16.79
CA GLU A 296 19.33 14.29 17.69
C GLU A 296 17.85 13.91 17.53
N LEU A 297 17.08 14.02 18.61
CA LEU A 297 15.65 13.77 18.62
C LEU A 297 14.92 14.69 17.63
N GLY A 298 13.87 14.18 16.99
CA GLY A 298 13.05 14.98 16.07
C GLY A 298 13.41 14.79 14.59
N ALA A 299 12.45 15.07 13.71
CA ALA A 299 12.65 15.02 12.25
C ALA A 299 13.67 16.06 11.73
N TYR A 300 13.92 17.12 12.50
CA TYR A 300 14.75 18.26 12.08
C TYR A 300 16.07 18.37 12.86
N GLY A 301 16.31 17.48 13.83
CA GLY A 301 17.57 17.43 14.58
C GLY A 301 18.78 17.11 13.68
N ASP A 302 20.00 17.42 14.14
CA ASP A 302 21.21 17.10 13.37
C ASP A 302 21.49 15.58 13.39
N ARG A 303 22.00 15.07 12.27
CA ARG A 303 22.38 13.66 12.08
C ARG A 303 23.70 13.60 11.34
N TYR A 304 24.63 12.79 11.86
CA TYR A 304 25.93 12.59 11.23
C TYR A 304 26.57 11.27 11.67
N LEU A 305 27.51 10.79 10.86
CA LEU A 305 28.47 9.77 11.29
C LEU A 305 29.74 10.42 11.82
N ILE A 306 30.37 9.82 12.82
CA ILE A 306 31.75 10.11 13.19
C ILE A 306 32.61 8.99 12.60
N VAL A 307 33.57 9.36 11.73
CA VAL A 307 34.48 8.41 11.08
C VAL A 307 35.88 9.00 11.08
N LYS A 308 36.85 8.32 11.72
CA LYS A 308 38.25 8.79 11.82
C LYS A 308 38.38 10.25 12.30
N GLY A 309 37.51 10.69 13.22
CA GLY A 309 37.48 12.08 13.72
C GLY A 309 36.74 13.09 12.83
N TYR A 310 36.27 12.69 11.64
CA TYR A 310 35.48 13.54 10.75
C TYR A 310 33.98 13.37 11.00
N LYS A 311 33.21 14.46 10.86
CA LYS A 311 31.75 14.43 10.84
C LYS A 311 31.26 14.28 9.39
N VAL A 312 30.48 13.24 9.13
CA VAL A 312 29.89 12.96 7.82
C VAL A 312 28.39 13.23 7.87
N ARG A 313 27.90 14.18 7.08
CA ARG A 313 26.49 14.57 6.98
C ARG A 313 25.94 14.27 5.59
N TYR A 314 24.63 14.05 5.49
CA TYR A 314 23.92 13.99 4.23
C TYR A 314 22.84 15.06 4.20
N LYS A 315 22.93 16.01 3.27
CA LYS A 315 21.96 17.11 3.12
C LYS A 315 21.80 17.48 1.66
N LYS A 316 20.56 17.68 1.19
CA LYS A 316 20.23 18.12 -0.16
C LYS A 316 20.93 17.28 -1.23
N ASN A 317 20.75 15.96 -1.14
CA ASN A 317 21.29 14.96 -2.05
C ASN A 317 22.83 14.88 -2.13
N LYS A 318 23.55 15.35 -1.10
CA LYS A 318 25.01 15.38 -1.07
C LYS A 318 25.57 14.97 0.29
N PHE A 319 26.71 14.29 0.27
CA PHE A 319 27.50 14.05 1.47
C PHE A 319 28.46 15.21 1.71
N TYR A 320 28.63 15.55 2.98
CA TYR A 320 29.60 16.53 3.47
C TYR A 320 30.47 15.84 4.50
N ILE A 321 31.78 15.95 4.36
CA ILE A 321 32.75 15.43 5.33
C ILE A 321 33.52 16.62 5.87
N GLU A 322 33.42 16.85 7.17
CA GLU A 322 33.93 18.05 7.83
C GLU A 322 34.83 17.67 9.02
N SER A 323 35.98 18.33 9.10
CA SER A 323 36.79 18.51 10.31
C SER A 323 37.06 20.00 10.50
N ASP A 324 37.81 20.36 11.55
CA ASP A 324 38.19 21.76 11.82
C ASP A 324 38.96 22.41 10.65
N SER A 325 39.61 21.61 9.80
CA SER A 325 40.51 22.07 8.73
C SER A 325 40.13 21.58 7.32
N VAL A 326 39.21 20.62 7.18
CA VAL A 326 38.81 20.07 5.88
C VAL A 326 37.30 20.09 5.72
N LYS A 327 36.83 20.62 4.57
CA LYS A 327 35.44 20.47 4.12
C LYS A 327 35.42 19.84 2.74
N TRP A 328 34.86 18.64 2.65
CA TRP A 328 34.64 17.96 1.38
C TRP A 328 33.15 17.79 1.13
N LYS A 329 32.75 17.87 -0.15
CA LYS A 329 31.38 17.68 -0.61
C LYS A 329 31.37 16.72 -1.78
N SER A 330 30.45 15.76 -1.79
CA SER A 330 30.31 14.85 -2.92
C SER A 330 29.94 15.60 -4.20
N SER A 331 30.53 15.22 -5.32
CA SER A 331 30.33 15.92 -6.61
C SER A 331 29.56 15.05 -7.61
N SER A 332 29.68 13.73 -7.50
CA SER A 332 29.04 12.78 -8.41
C SER A 332 27.54 12.58 -8.11
N LYS A 333 26.86 11.87 -9.02
CA LYS A 333 25.53 11.28 -8.79
C LYS A 333 25.60 9.99 -7.96
N ASN A 334 26.75 9.30 -7.98
CA ASN A 334 27.05 8.11 -7.18
C ASN A 334 27.51 8.52 -5.78
N VAL A 335 26.61 9.16 -5.04
CA VAL A 335 26.93 9.87 -3.80
C VAL A 335 27.44 8.97 -2.68
N LEU A 336 26.97 7.71 -2.58
CA LEU A 336 27.43 6.75 -1.58
C LEU A 336 28.84 6.26 -1.92
N SER A 337 29.05 5.90 -3.19
CA SER A 337 30.35 5.45 -3.69
C SER A 337 31.43 6.53 -3.56
N ASP A 338 31.09 7.78 -3.88
CA ASP A 338 31.98 8.94 -3.76
C ASP A 338 32.37 9.18 -2.29
N ALA A 339 31.39 9.20 -1.38
CA ALA A 339 31.64 9.36 0.06
C ALA A 339 32.48 8.21 0.64
N LEU A 340 32.18 6.96 0.28
CA LEU A 340 32.92 5.79 0.72
C LEU A 340 34.39 5.86 0.27
N THR A 341 34.62 6.19 -1.01
CA THR A 341 35.96 6.32 -1.58
C THR A 341 36.75 7.41 -0.89
N LYS A 342 36.11 8.57 -0.65
CA LYS A 342 36.75 9.68 0.05
C LYS A 342 37.17 9.29 1.47
N ILE A 343 36.29 8.64 2.23
CA ILE A 343 36.58 8.18 3.60
C ILE A 343 37.69 7.12 3.63
N MET A 344 37.77 6.27 2.60
CA MET A 344 38.85 5.28 2.48
C MET A 344 40.21 5.93 2.19
N SER A 345 40.23 7.07 1.50
CA SER A 345 41.47 7.82 1.19
C SER A 345 41.97 8.74 2.31
N MET A 346 41.14 9.00 3.33
CA MET A 346 41.50 9.71 4.55
C MET A 346 42.23 8.78 5.51
#